data_AF-B4Y145-F1
#
_entry.id   AF-B4Y145-F1
#
_cell.length_a   1.000
_cell.length_b   1.000
_cell.length_c   1.000
_cell.angle_alpha   90.00
_cell.angle_beta   90.00
_cell.angle_gamma   90.00
#
_symmetry.space_group_name_H-M   'P 1'
#
loop_
_entity.id
_entity.type
_entity.pdbx_description
1 polymer ?
#
loop_
_entity_poly.entity_id
_entity_poly.type
_entity_poly.pdbx_seq_one_letter_code
_entity_poly.pdbx_strand_id
1 'polypeptide(L)'
;MKTLLVSVGVVAFVYLDSGYSLECHTCKGLLCFDPKPCPEGLDQCFKNVTLSLGLIPVLKIEKGCTTNCTQTWTDKCCETDKCNFI
;
A
#
# COMPACT_ATOMS: atom_id res chain seq x y z
N MET A 1 10.30 10.09 -51.93
CA MET A 1 10.40 11.02 -50.78
C MET A 1 9.42 10.54 -49.72
N LYS A 2 9.83 10.55 -48.45
CA LYS A 2 9.41 9.64 -47.36
C LYS A 2 8.52 10.39 -46.36
N THR A 3 7.24 10.05 -46.24
CA THR A 3 6.26 10.74 -45.37
C THR A 3 5.73 9.89 -44.21
N LEU A 4 6.47 8.87 -43.78
CA LEU A 4 6.04 7.93 -42.73
C LEU A 4 6.52 8.29 -41.31
N LEU A 5 6.83 9.56 -41.03
CA LEU A 5 7.34 9.98 -39.71
C LEU A 5 6.26 10.45 -38.73
N VAL A 6 5.05 10.77 -39.20
CA VAL A 6 4.07 11.49 -38.37
C VAL A 6 3.20 10.56 -37.50
N SER A 7 3.10 9.27 -37.81
CA SER A 7 2.24 8.33 -37.07
C SER A 7 2.86 7.74 -35.80
N VAL A 8 4.16 7.89 -35.58
CA VAL A 8 4.85 7.29 -34.42
C VAL A 8 4.63 8.09 -33.12
N GLY A 9 4.34 9.40 -33.21
CA GLY A 9 4.27 10.28 -32.04
C GLY A 9 3.01 10.13 -31.17
N VAL A 10 1.92 9.55 -31.68
CA VAL A 10 0.64 9.51 -30.96
C VAL A 10 0.47 8.23 -30.12
N VAL A 11 1.18 7.14 -30.48
CA VAL A 11 1.03 5.83 -29.82
C VAL A 11 1.85 5.75 -28.51
N ALA A 12 2.75 6.70 -28.26
CA ALA A 12 3.62 6.68 -27.08
C ALA A 12 2.97 7.25 -25.80
N PHE A 13 1.80 7.89 -25.88
CA PHE A 13 1.16 8.53 -24.71
C PHE A 13 0.28 7.58 -23.88
N VAL A 14 0.06 6.34 -24.32
CA VAL A 14 -0.88 5.40 -23.66
C VAL A 14 -0.24 4.55 -22.56
N TYR A 15 1.07 4.71 -22.31
CA TYR A 15 1.81 4.00 -21.26
C TYR A 15 2.20 4.89 -20.06
N LEU A 16 1.47 5.98 -19.83
CA LEU A 16 1.46 6.60 -18.51
C LEU A 16 0.59 5.72 -17.60
N ASP A 17 1.07 4.52 -17.30
CA ASP A 17 0.70 3.84 -16.07
C ASP A 17 1.03 4.84 -14.98
N SER A 18 0.00 5.37 -14.34
CA SER A 18 0.16 6.36 -13.28
C SER A 18 1.01 5.67 -12.21
N GLY A 19 2.32 5.93 -12.21
CA GLY A 19 3.30 5.40 -11.26
C GLY A 19 3.10 5.93 -9.83
N TYR A 20 1.85 6.17 -9.46
CA TYR A 20 1.44 6.45 -8.10
C TYR A 20 1.46 5.15 -7.32
N SER A 21 2.60 4.89 -6.70
CA SER A 21 2.74 3.82 -5.71
C SER A 21 2.08 4.30 -4.42
N LEU A 22 1.00 3.61 -4.01
CA LEU A 22 0.32 3.80 -2.73
C LEU A 22 1.33 3.85 -1.58
N GLU A 23 1.25 4.83 -0.69
CA GLU A 23 2.11 4.88 0.50
C GLU A 23 1.38 4.34 1.73
N CYS A 24 1.96 3.35 2.44
CA CYS A 24 1.40 2.81 3.69
C CYS A 24 2.42 2.83 4.83
N HIS A 25 1.96 2.95 6.07
CA HIS A 25 2.82 2.68 7.23
C HIS A 25 3.22 1.21 7.22
N THR A 26 4.53 0.94 7.29
CA THR A 26 5.08 -0.43 7.20
C THR A 26 6.03 -0.69 8.36
N CYS A 27 5.52 -1.30 9.43
CA CYS A 27 6.28 -1.54 10.65
C CYS A 27 5.57 -2.53 11.59
N LYS A 28 6.34 -3.00 12.58
CA LYS A 28 5.89 -3.88 13.66
C LYS A 28 6.15 -3.21 15.00
N GLY A 29 5.17 -3.29 15.90
CA GLY A 29 5.27 -2.75 17.26
C GLY A 29 4.46 -1.47 17.48
N LEU A 30 4.51 -0.97 18.71
CA LEU A 30 3.62 0.10 19.18
C LEU A 30 3.91 1.47 18.52
N LEU A 31 5.18 1.75 18.22
CA LEU A 31 5.64 2.98 17.57
C LEU A 31 5.81 2.70 16.08
N CYS A 32 4.73 2.87 15.32
CA CYS A 32 4.69 2.52 13.90
C CYS A 32 4.11 3.69 13.08
N PHE A 33 5.02 4.61 12.71
CA PHE A 33 4.70 5.91 12.11
C PHE A 33 5.40 6.18 10.78
N ASP A 34 6.33 5.34 10.34
CA ASP A 34 7.07 5.59 9.09
C ASP A 34 6.31 5.00 7.89
N PRO A 35 5.82 5.85 6.95
CA PRO A 35 5.23 5.40 5.71
C PRO A 35 6.30 5.00 4.69
N LYS A 36 5.96 4.04 3.83
CA LYS A 36 6.79 3.58 2.71
C LYS A 36 5.90 3.35 1.49
N PRO A 37 6.44 3.55 0.28
CA PRO A 37 5.75 3.16 -0.94
C PRO A 37 5.51 1.65 -0.96
N CYS A 38 4.34 1.25 -1.44
CA CYS A 38 3.97 -0.14 -1.61
C CYS A 38 4.62 -0.72 -2.88
N PRO A 39 5.10 -1.98 -2.81
CA PRO A 39 5.49 -2.74 -3.99
C PRO A 39 4.37 -2.73 -5.05
N GLU A 40 4.77 -2.82 -6.32
CA GLU A 40 3.82 -2.97 -7.42
C GLU A 40 2.87 -4.14 -7.18
N GLY A 41 1.61 -3.89 -7.51
CA GLY A 41 0.55 -4.86 -7.30
C GLY A 41 0.06 -4.96 -5.86
N LEU A 42 0.61 -4.24 -4.86
CA LEU A 42 0.01 -4.13 -3.52
C LEU A 42 -0.76 -2.80 -3.40
N ASP A 43 -2.06 -2.87 -3.62
CA ASP A 43 -2.97 -1.74 -3.80
C ASP A 43 -3.81 -1.40 -2.56
N GLN A 44 -3.55 -2.04 -1.41
CA GLN A 44 -4.24 -1.78 -0.15
C GLN A 44 -3.25 -1.65 1.01
N CYS A 45 -3.52 -0.76 1.95
CA CYS A 45 -2.90 -0.75 3.27
C CYS A 45 -3.68 -1.63 4.25
N PHE A 46 -2.97 -2.27 5.18
CA PHE A 46 -3.57 -2.94 6.33
C PHE A 46 -2.99 -2.45 7.66
N LYS A 47 -3.78 -2.58 8.71
CA LYS A 47 -3.37 -2.50 10.12
C LYS A 47 -4.04 -3.63 10.88
N ASN A 48 -3.23 -4.51 11.46
CA ASN A 48 -3.65 -5.56 12.38
C ASN A 48 -3.27 -5.18 13.82
N VAL A 49 -4.22 -5.32 14.73
CA VAL A 49 -3.98 -5.16 16.17
C VAL A 49 -4.27 -6.50 16.87
N THR A 50 -3.24 -7.13 17.39
CA THR A 50 -3.34 -8.42 18.10
C THR A 50 -2.96 -8.23 19.57
N LEU A 51 -3.78 -8.75 20.49
CA LEU A 51 -3.44 -8.85 21.90
C LEU A 51 -2.69 -10.16 22.17
N SER A 52 -1.42 -10.06 22.56
CA SER A 52 -0.61 -11.21 22.96
C SER A 52 -0.78 -11.47 24.45
N LEU A 53 -1.48 -12.56 24.81
CA LEU A 53 -1.70 -12.98 26.20
C LEU A 53 -0.50 -13.81 26.70
N GLY A 54 0.51 -13.13 27.25
CA GLY A 54 1.59 -13.75 28.01
C GLY A 54 1.50 -13.42 29.50
N LEU A 55 2.59 -13.62 30.27
CA LEU A 55 2.69 -13.17 31.67
C LEU A 55 2.37 -11.68 31.85
N ILE A 56 2.69 -10.87 30.84
CA ILE A 56 2.27 -9.48 30.71
C ILE A 56 1.53 -9.37 29.37
N PRO A 57 0.27 -8.90 29.34
CA PRO A 57 -0.45 -8.68 28.10
C PRO A 57 0.19 -7.55 27.31
N VAL A 58 0.50 -7.80 26.03
CA VAL A 58 1.13 -6.82 25.13
C VAL A 58 0.33 -6.68 23.85
N LEU A 59 0.02 -5.42 23.50
CA LEU A 59 -0.55 -5.06 22.21
C LEU A 59 0.52 -5.11 21.13
N LYS A 60 0.31 -5.91 20.09
CA LYS A 60 1.11 -5.95 18.87
C LYS A 60 0.34 -5.28 17.76
N ILE A 61 0.98 -4.31 17.13
CA ILE A 61 0.46 -3.63 15.94
C ILE A 61 1.35 -4.03 14.77
N GLU A 62 0.74 -4.47 13.69
CA GLU A 62 1.41 -4.74 12.42
C GLU A 62 0.71 -3.92 11.33
N LYS A 63 1.50 -3.21 10.53
CA LYS A 63 1.00 -2.39 9.41
C LYS A 63 1.81 -2.70 8.16
N GLY A 64 1.18 -2.63 6.99
CA GLY A 64 1.87 -2.77 5.72
C GLY A 64 0.95 -2.67 4.52
N CYS A 65 1.46 -3.12 3.37
CA CYS A 65 0.75 -3.20 2.10
C CYS A 65 0.27 -4.63 1.84
N THR A 66 -0.85 -4.80 1.13
CA THR A 66 -1.43 -6.09 0.75
C THR A 66 -2.35 -5.94 -0.48
N THR A 67 -2.76 -7.05 -1.08
CA THR A 67 -3.76 -7.13 -2.18
C THR A 67 -5.10 -7.70 -1.76
N ASN A 68 -5.10 -8.49 -0.69
CA ASN A 68 -6.26 -9.28 -0.28
C ASN A 68 -6.49 -9.04 1.20
N CYS A 69 -6.76 -7.79 1.54
CA CYS A 69 -7.06 -7.45 2.92
C CYS A 69 -8.48 -7.92 3.26
N THR A 70 -8.59 -9.02 4.00
CA THR A 70 -9.88 -9.45 4.56
C THR A 70 -10.18 -8.61 5.78
N GLN A 71 -11.18 -7.74 5.66
CA GLN A 71 -11.61 -6.87 6.75
C GLN A 71 -12.18 -7.72 7.89
N THR A 72 -11.44 -7.81 8.99
CA THR A 72 -11.89 -8.46 10.23
C THR A 72 -12.16 -7.39 11.29
N TRP A 73 -12.66 -7.77 12.47
CA TRP A 73 -12.81 -6.83 13.59
C TRP A 73 -11.48 -6.23 14.05
N THR A 74 -10.36 -6.91 13.80
CA THR A 74 -9.00 -6.53 14.18
C THR A 74 -8.18 -5.94 13.03
N ASP A 75 -8.63 -6.13 11.79
CA ASP A 75 -7.92 -5.71 10.57
C ASP A 75 -8.64 -4.53 9.91
N LYS A 76 -8.00 -3.36 9.93
CA LYS A 76 -8.42 -2.21 9.12
C LYS A 76 -7.71 -2.25 7.78
N CYS A 77 -8.50 -2.31 6.72
CA CYS A 77 -8.07 -2.27 5.32
C CYS A 77 -8.52 -0.96 4.67
N CYS A 78 -7.69 -0.38 3.81
CA CYS A 78 -7.99 0.86 3.11
C CYS A 78 -7.07 1.07 1.90
N GLU A 79 -7.45 1.93 0.96
CA GLU A 79 -6.83 2.02 -0.39
C GLU A 79 -6.28 3.42 -0.69
N THR A 80 -6.13 4.27 0.34
CA THR A 80 -5.61 5.63 0.20
C THR A 80 -4.31 5.79 0.96
N ASP A 81 -3.49 6.77 0.56
CA ASP A 81 -2.21 7.00 1.20
C ASP A 81 -2.32 7.17 2.71
N LYS A 82 -1.47 6.42 3.43
CA LYS A 82 -1.26 6.49 4.88
C LYS A 82 -2.53 6.21 5.68
N CYS A 83 -3.55 5.64 5.05
CA CYS A 83 -4.85 5.39 5.67
C CYS A 83 -4.78 4.43 6.86
N ASN A 84 -3.73 3.61 6.95
CA ASN A 84 -3.46 2.70 8.06
C ASN A 84 -2.76 3.39 9.26
N PHE A 85 -2.77 4.72 9.34
CA PHE A 85 -2.28 5.46 10.51
C PHE A 85 -3.10 5.16 11.78
N ILE A 86 -4.44 5.20 11.67
CA ILE A 86 -5.42 5.20 12.77
C ILE A 86 -5.68 3.83 13.37
#